data_AF-A0AAE7H767-F1
#
_entry.id   AF-A0AAE7H767-F1
#
_cell.length_a   1.000
_cell.length_b   1.000
_cell.length_c   1.000
_cell.angle_alpha   90.00
_cell.angle_beta   90.00
_cell.angle_gamma   90.00
#
_symmetry.space_group_name_H-M   'P 1'
#
loop_
_entity.id
_entity.type
_entity.pdbx_description
1 polymer ?
#
loop_
_entity_poly.entity_id
_entity_poly.type
_entity_poly.pdbx_seq_one_letter_code
_entity_poly.pdbx_strand_id
1 'polypeptide(L)'
;MSYTVTVRNDSRYWDGYGLIHTWLVLTDENDKPTGFSYFPVPGSGANGAVDDSEELRDRHFTENITLEISFEQHEQLIENIGIFKRSPPDYNVIPNDKFYNCTVAADAILQSAGINYLDGVQTPYGVAGRIKGFSVDLSFADKKGGNERPVTLLEGGMGALTTSPEMNTGDKTGEYCQHRHKIIHFIVC
;
A
#
# COMPACT_ATOMS: atom_id res chain seq x y z
N MET A 1 11.75 -26.60 -0.04
CA MET A 1 11.32 -25.20 -0.26
C MET A 1 10.49 -24.78 0.95
N SER A 2 10.32 -23.48 1.18
CA SER A 2 9.63 -22.91 2.35
C SER A 2 8.29 -22.31 1.96
N TYR A 3 7.35 -22.27 2.91
CA TYR A 3 6.13 -21.48 2.78
C TYR A 3 6.48 -20.00 2.95
N THR A 4 5.88 -19.14 2.13
CA THR A 4 6.10 -17.70 2.24
C THR A 4 4.81 -16.90 2.08
N VAL A 5 4.81 -15.70 2.65
CA VAL A 5 3.86 -14.63 2.30
C VAL A 5 4.65 -13.41 1.85
N THR A 6 4.31 -12.91 0.67
CA THR A 6 4.86 -11.68 0.12
C THR A 6 3.84 -10.58 0.24
N VAL A 7 4.17 -9.53 1.01
CA VAL A 7 3.42 -8.28 1.00
C VAL A 7 3.87 -7.48 -0.20
N ARG A 8 2.94 -7.17 -1.09
CA ARG A 8 3.19 -6.33 -2.27
C ARG A 8 2.45 -5.03 -2.15
N ASN A 9 3.10 -3.97 -2.61
CA ASN A 9 2.59 -2.64 -2.46
C ASN A 9 2.93 -1.80 -3.68
N ASP A 10 1.93 -1.09 -4.17
CA ASP A 10 2.10 0.01 -5.11
C ASP A 10 1.72 1.31 -4.40
N SER A 11 2.68 2.22 -4.27
CA SER A 11 2.52 3.53 -3.66
C SER A 11 2.72 4.69 -4.64
N ARG A 12 2.83 4.42 -5.95
CA ARG A 12 3.03 5.46 -6.97
C ARG A 12 1.73 5.84 -7.64
N TYR A 13 1.41 7.13 -7.62
CA TYR A 13 0.21 7.67 -8.26
C TYR A 13 0.37 7.94 -9.77
N TRP A 14 1.59 8.20 -10.24
CA TRP A 14 1.87 8.76 -11.58
C TRP A 14 2.86 7.95 -12.42
N ASP A 15 2.89 6.62 -12.30
CA ASP A 15 3.78 5.78 -13.12
C ASP A 15 3.06 5.03 -14.25
N GLY A 16 1.73 5.14 -14.33
CA GLY A 16 0.93 4.56 -15.41
C GLY A 16 0.64 3.07 -15.25
N TYR A 17 1.00 2.44 -14.12
CA TYR A 17 0.85 1.00 -13.90
C TYR A 17 -0.38 0.61 -13.07
N GLY A 18 -1.12 1.56 -12.51
CA GLY A 18 -2.43 1.28 -11.93
C GLY A 18 -2.75 2.09 -10.67
N LEU A 19 -3.64 1.53 -9.86
CA LEU A 19 -4.10 2.10 -8.61
C LEU A 19 -3.15 1.73 -7.47
N ILE A 20 -2.82 2.73 -6.64
CA ILE A 20 -2.15 2.59 -5.36
C ILE A 20 -2.86 1.52 -4.52
N HIS A 21 -2.15 0.46 -4.14
CA HIS A 21 -2.76 -0.74 -3.59
C HIS A 21 -1.79 -1.60 -2.78
N THR A 22 -2.31 -2.30 -1.77
CA THR A 22 -1.59 -3.33 -1.02
C THR A 22 -2.27 -4.68 -1.22
N TRP A 23 -1.49 -5.73 -1.46
CA TRP A 23 -2.01 -7.11 -1.61
C TRP A 23 -0.98 -8.13 -1.11
N LEU A 24 -1.42 -9.37 -0.96
CA LEU A 24 -0.59 -10.50 -0.52
C LEU A 24 -0.46 -11.52 -1.65
N VAL A 25 0.70 -12.18 -1.69
CA VAL A 25 0.94 -13.37 -2.50
C VAL A 25 1.54 -14.43 -1.58
N LEU A 26 0.76 -15.47 -1.30
CA LEU A 26 1.19 -16.63 -0.53
C LEU A 26 1.79 -17.64 -1.50
N THR A 27 2.86 -18.32 -1.10
CA THR A 27 3.48 -19.38 -1.90
C THR A 27 3.68 -20.61 -1.02
N ASP A 28 3.20 -21.76 -1.51
CA ASP A 28 3.36 -23.05 -0.83
C ASP A 28 4.73 -23.69 -1.08
N GLU A 29 4.95 -24.87 -0.49
CA GLU A 29 6.18 -25.65 -0.67
C GLU A 29 6.46 -26.11 -2.12
N ASN A 30 5.47 -26.00 -3.02
CA ASN A 30 5.55 -26.36 -4.43
C ASN A 30 5.67 -25.13 -5.36
N ASP A 31 5.94 -23.94 -4.80
CA ASP A 31 5.93 -22.64 -5.50
C ASP A 31 4.57 -22.24 -6.09
N LYS A 32 3.48 -22.84 -5.61
CA LYS A 32 2.13 -22.50 -6.09
C LYS A 32 1.63 -21.22 -5.40
N PRO A 33 1.30 -20.16 -6.17
CA PRO A 33 0.87 -18.91 -5.58
C PRO A 33 -0.63 -18.92 -5.24
N THR A 34 -1.01 -18.21 -4.17
CA THR A 34 -2.38 -17.79 -3.89
C THR A 34 -2.40 -16.29 -3.63
N GLY A 35 -3.19 -15.56 -4.41
CA GLY A 35 -3.32 -14.11 -4.26
C GLY A 35 -4.34 -13.74 -3.19
N PHE A 36 -4.14 -12.57 -2.56
CA PHE A 36 -5.20 -11.89 -1.82
C PHE A 36 -5.10 -10.38 -2.03
N SER A 37 -6.12 -9.83 -2.65
CA SER A 37 -6.29 -8.40 -2.89
C SER A 37 -7.72 -8.01 -2.50
N TYR A 38 -7.91 -6.79 -1.98
CA TYR A 38 -9.21 -6.35 -1.49
C TYR A 38 -9.58 -4.96 -2.00
N PHE A 39 -10.72 -4.83 -2.66
CA PHE A 39 -11.12 -3.62 -3.41
C PHE A 39 -12.61 -3.30 -3.19
N PRO A 40 -13.04 -2.03 -3.41
CA PRO A 40 -14.46 -1.70 -3.36
C PRO A 40 -15.16 -2.32 -4.57
N VAL A 41 -16.34 -2.89 -4.36
CA VAL A 41 -17.18 -3.35 -5.48
C VAL A 41 -17.85 -2.13 -6.14
N PRO A 42 -17.62 -1.90 -7.44
CA PRO A 42 -18.22 -0.75 -8.12
C PRO A 42 -19.75 -0.81 -8.09
N GLY A 43 -20.39 0.26 -7.63
CA GLY A 43 -21.85 0.42 -7.68
C GLY A 43 -22.65 -0.31 -6.59
N SER A 44 -22.00 -0.98 -5.63
CA SER A 44 -22.66 -1.68 -4.52
C SER A 44 -22.57 -0.96 -3.17
N GLY A 45 -22.32 0.34 -3.18
CA GLY A 45 -22.15 1.12 -1.95
C GLY A 45 -20.86 0.77 -1.22
N ALA A 46 -20.95 0.31 0.03
CA ALA A 46 -19.82 0.06 0.91
C ALA A 46 -19.26 -1.37 0.81
N ASN A 47 -19.74 -2.24 -0.08
CA ASN A 47 -19.26 -3.63 -0.09
C ASN A 47 -17.82 -3.73 -0.63
N GLY A 48 -16.97 -4.53 0.02
CA GLY A 48 -15.69 -4.93 -0.55
C GLY A 48 -15.75 -6.28 -1.27
N ALA A 49 -14.71 -6.57 -2.05
CA ALA A 49 -14.52 -7.87 -2.70
C ALA A 49 -13.06 -8.31 -2.64
N VAL A 50 -12.89 -9.63 -2.59
CA VAL A 50 -11.60 -10.31 -2.67
C VAL A 50 -11.29 -10.66 -4.11
N ASP A 51 -10.07 -10.37 -4.54
CA ASP A 51 -9.43 -10.91 -5.75
C ASP A 51 -8.34 -11.86 -5.27
N ASP A 52 -8.51 -13.13 -5.60
CA ASP A 52 -7.60 -14.22 -5.30
C ASP A 52 -6.94 -14.80 -6.56
N SER A 53 -6.92 -14.02 -7.65
CA SER A 53 -6.33 -14.45 -8.91
C SER A 53 -4.82 -14.65 -8.80
N GLU A 54 -4.32 -15.59 -9.61
CA GLU A 54 -2.87 -15.81 -9.76
C GLU A 54 -2.19 -14.61 -10.44
N GLU A 55 -2.95 -13.78 -11.18
CA GLU A 55 -2.46 -12.57 -11.86
C GLU A 55 -1.85 -11.53 -10.88
N LEU A 56 -2.26 -11.57 -9.62
CA LEU A 56 -1.67 -10.74 -8.55
C LEU A 56 -0.17 -11.00 -8.35
N ARG A 57 0.34 -12.19 -8.74
CA ARG A 57 1.77 -12.53 -8.74
C ARG A 57 2.56 -11.76 -9.80
N ASP A 58 1.93 -11.32 -10.88
CA ASP A 58 2.64 -10.64 -11.98
C ASP A 58 2.28 -9.16 -12.07
N ARG A 59 1.30 -8.70 -11.27
CA ARG A 59 0.96 -7.29 -11.13
C ARG A 59 2.18 -6.48 -10.68
N HIS A 60 2.41 -5.36 -11.37
CA HIS A 60 3.45 -4.38 -11.05
C HIS A 60 3.31 -3.88 -9.61
N PHE A 61 4.43 -3.77 -8.90
CA PHE A 61 4.52 -3.24 -7.54
C PHE A 61 5.75 -2.33 -7.43
N THR A 62 5.73 -1.42 -6.45
CA THR A 62 6.85 -0.50 -6.16
C THR A 62 7.66 -0.96 -4.96
N GLU A 63 7.01 -1.63 -4.01
CA GLU A 63 7.64 -2.25 -2.86
C GLU A 63 7.13 -3.68 -2.67
N ASN A 64 8.01 -4.55 -2.19
CA ASN A 64 7.62 -5.86 -1.70
C ASN A 64 8.51 -6.28 -0.52
N ILE A 65 8.00 -7.20 0.28
CA ILE A 65 8.78 -7.94 1.26
C ILE A 65 8.23 -9.36 1.34
N THR A 66 9.12 -10.34 1.34
CA THR A 66 8.76 -11.75 1.51
C THR A 66 9.15 -12.21 2.91
N LEU A 67 8.19 -12.81 3.60
CA LEU A 67 8.35 -13.39 4.92
C LEU A 67 8.27 -14.91 4.79
N GLU A 68 9.24 -15.62 5.39
CA GLU A 68 9.10 -17.05 5.60
C GLU A 68 8.07 -17.30 6.71
N ILE A 69 7.20 -18.28 6.49
CA ILE A 69 6.12 -18.64 7.42
C ILE A 69 6.11 -20.15 7.63
N SER A 70 5.49 -20.59 8.72
CA SER A 70 5.26 -22.03 8.93
C SER A 70 4.12 -22.54 8.06
N PHE A 71 4.02 -23.87 7.93
CA PHE A 71 2.87 -24.53 7.31
C PHE A 71 1.55 -24.14 8.01
N GLU A 72 1.53 -24.12 9.33
CA GLU A 72 0.34 -23.77 10.12
C GLU A 72 -0.09 -22.31 9.87
N GLN A 73 0.89 -21.39 9.77
CA GLN A 73 0.60 -20.01 9.42
C GLN A 73 0.02 -19.92 8.01
N HIS A 74 0.60 -20.63 7.04
CA HIS A 74 0.09 -20.67 5.67
C HIS A 74 -1.37 -21.14 5.62
N GLU A 75 -1.70 -22.25 6.29
CA GLU A 75 -3.08 -22.77 6.33
C GLU A 75 -4.06 -21.76 6.96
N GLN A 76 -3.66 -21.08 8.03
CA GLN A 76 -4.47 -20.04 8.67
C GLN A 76 -4.74 -18.86 7.74
N LEU A 77 -3.74 -18.43 6.96
CA LEU A 77 -3.93 -17.36 5.98
C LEU A 77 -4.92 -17.80 4.89
N ILE A 78 -4.77 -19.00 4.33
CA ILE A 78 -5.67 -19.54 3.29
C ILE A 78 -7.10 -19.67 3.81
N GLU A 79 -7.29 -20.17 5.03
CA GLU A 79 -8.60 -20.27 5.66
C GLU A 79 -9.27 -18.89 5.78
N ASN A 80 -8.54 -17.90 6.27
CA ASN A 80 -9.07 -16.54 6.48
C ASN A 80 -9.32 -15.79 5.18
N ILE A 81 -8.51 -16.01 4.14
CA ILE A 81 -8.83 -15.54 2.77
C ILE A 81 -10.18 -16.11 2.33
N GLY A 82 -10.41 -17.41 2.57
CA GLY A 82 -11.70 -18.05 2.29
C GLY A 82 -12.87 -17.44 3.08
N ILE A 83 -12.66 -17.05 4.34
CA ILE A 83 -13.67 -16.36 5.16
C ILE A 83 -13.97 -14.98 4.58
N PHE A 84 -12.93 -14.18 4.29
CA PHE A 84 -13.06 -12.85 3.67
C PHE A 84 -13.81 -12.92 2.33
N LYS A 85 -13.60 -13.97 1.54
CA LYS A 85 -14.30 -14.16 0.27
C LYS A 85 -15.79 -14.47 0.44
N ARG A 86 -16.15 -15.26 1.46
CA ARG A 86 -17.55 -15.65 1.72
C ARG A 86 -18.36 -14.57 2.43
N SER A 87 -17.70 -13.77 3.27
CA SER A 87 -18.34 -12.70 4.05
C SER A 87 -17.42 -11.48 4.05
N PRO A 88 -17.26 -10.81 2.90
CA PRO A 88 -16.38 -9.66 2.81
C PRO A 88 -16.88 -8.55 3.74
N PRO A 89 -15.99 -7.92 4.53
CA PRO A 89 -16.33 -6.72 5.26
C PRO A 89 -16.80 -5.59 4.32
N ASP A 90 -17.23 -4.48 4.91
CA ASP A 90 -17.44 -3.26 4.14
C ASP A 90 -16.09 -2.59 3.84
N TYR A 91 -15.96 -2.07 2.63
CA TYR A 91 -14.83 -1.29 2.15
C TYR A 91 -14.98 0.21 2.47
N ASN A 92 -13.92 0.83 2.96
CA ASN A 92 -13.77 2.28 3.03
C ASN A 92 -12.31 2.68 2.87
N VAL A 93 -12.02 3.68 2.04
CA VAL A 93 -10.66 4.21 1.81
C VAL A 93 -10.04 4.69 3.13
N ILE A 94 -10.84 5.29 4.01
CA ILE A 94 -10.47 5.66 5.38
C ILE A 94 -11.03 4.56 6.31
N PRO A 95 -10.19 3.59 6.72
CA PRO A 95 -10.66 2.45 7.47
C PRO A 95 -10.95 2.83 8.93
N ASN A 96 -11.76 2.02 9.59
CA ASN A 96 -11.94 2.02 11.04
C ASN A 96 -12.27 0.59 11.49
N ASP A 97 -12.61 0.37 12.77
CA ASP A 97 -12.90 -0.96 13.31
C ASP A 97 -13.97 -1.76 12.53
N LYS A 98 -14.80 -1.10 11.71
CA LYS A 98 -15.85 -1.72 10.89
C LYS A 98 -15.56 -1.75 9.40
N PHE A 99 -14.68 -0.88 8.91
CA PHE A 99 -14.44 -0.72 7.48
C PHE A 99 -12.99 -0.97 7.11
N TYR A 100 -12.81 -1.72 6.03
CA TYR A 100 -11.52 -2.18 5.57
C TYR A 100 -11.11 -1.45 4.30
N ASN A 101 -9.83 -1.13 4.15
CA ASN A 101 -9.24 -0.86 2.83
C ASN A 101 -8.28 -2.00 2.46
N CYS A 102 -7.60 -1.89 1.33
CA CYS A 102 -6.66 -2.91 0.87
C CYS A 102 -5.53 -3.18 1.88
N THR A 103 -5.05 -2.15 2.56
CA THR A 103 -3.98 -2.28 3.57
C THR A 103 -4.48 -2.94 4.85
N VAL A 104 -5.60 -2.49 5.42
CA VAL A 104 -6.17 -3.06 6.66
C VAL A 104 -6.68 -4.48 6.42
N ALA A 105 -7.18 -4.79 5.22
CA ALA A 105 -7.54 -6.15 4.86
C ALA A 105 -6.31 -7.06 4.77
N ALA A 106 -5.22 -6.60 4.15
CA ALA A 106 -3.96 -7.35 4.12
C ALA A 106 -3.41 -7.58 5.54
N ASP A 107 -3.44 -6.55 6.39
CA ASP A 107 -3.03 -6.65 7.79
C ASP A 107 -3.89 -7.66 8.57
N ALA A 108 -5.22 -7.61 8.46
CA ALA A 108 -6.09 -8.57 9.13
C ALA A 108 -5.87 -10.02 8.69
N ILE A 109 -5.59 -10.26 7.40
CA ILE A 109 -5.19 -11.58 6.93
C ILE A 109 -3.88 -12.00 7.60
N LEU A 110 -2.85 -11.15 7.62
CA LEU A 110 -1.56 -11.47 8.27
C LEU A 110 -1.72 -11.75 9.77
N GLN A 111 -2.47 -10.91 10.49
CA GLN A 111 -2.71 -11.07 11.93
C GLN A 111 -3.48 -12.34 12.26
N SER A 112 -4.31 -12.85 11.35
CA SER A 112 -5.00 -14.13 11.52
C SER A 112 -4.05 -15.33 11.68
N ALA A 113 -2.80 -15.19 11.21
CA ALA A 113 -1.72 -16.16 11.36
C ALA A 113 -0.63 -15.72 12.37
N GLY A 114 -0.92 -14.72 13.20
CA GLY A 114 0.01 -14.15 14.18
C GLY A 114 1.15 -13.33 13.57
N ILE A 115 1.02 -12.88 12.32
CA ILE A 115 2.03 -12.08 11.62
C ILE A 115 1.68 -10.60 11.76
N ASN A 116 2.34 -9.91 12.69
CA ASN A 116 2.03 -8.50 13.01
C ASN A 116 2.86 -7.49 12.18
N TYR A 117 3.21 -7.84 10.93
CA TYR A 117 4.13 -7.03 10.12
C TYR A 117 3.54 -5.67 9.71
N LEU A 118 2.22 -5.61 9.48
CA LEU A 118 1.51 -4.39 9.08
C LEU A 118 0.73 -3.75 10.24
N ASP A 119 0.96 -4.18 11.49
CA ASP A 119 0.24 -3.65 12.64
C ASP A 119 0.37 -2.12 12.73
N GLY A 120 -0.78 -1.46 12.85
CA GLY A 120 -0.94 0.00 12.86
C GLY A 120 -0.79 0.70 11.50
N VAL A 121 -0.59 -0.03 10.40
CA VAL A 121 -0.45 0.54 9.06
C VAL A 121 -1.81 0.57 8.35
N GLN A 122 -2.26 1.76 7.94
CA GLN A 122 -3.59 1.93 7.36
C GLN A 122 -3.59 2.35 5.89
N THR A 123 -2.42 2.62 5.29
CA THR A 123 -2.34 3.09 3.90
C THR A 123 -1.19 2.44 3.14
N PRO A 124 -1.28 2.34 1.79
CA PRO A 124 -0.19 1.85 0.96
C PRO A 124 1.11 2.69 1.07
N TYR A 125 1.01 3.98 1.40
CA TYR A 125 2.17 4.81 1.69
C TYR A 125 2.84 4.43 3.02
N GLY A 126 2.04 4.11 4.03
CA GLY A 126 2.54 3.58 5.31
C GLY A 126 3.22 2.22 5.13
N VAL A 127 2.68 1.36 4.25
CA VAL A 127 3.30 0.08 3.88
C VAL A 127 4.64 0.31 3.21
N ALA A 128 4.72 1.25 2.26
CA ALA A 128 5.98 1.62 1.62
C ALA A 128 7.03 2.08 2.65
N GLY A 129 6.62 2.90 3.62
CA GLY A 129 7.48 3.30 4.74
C GLY A 129 7.95 2.12 5.58
N ARG A 130 7.04 1.21 5.95
CA ARG A 130 7.35 -0.01 6.71
C ARG A 130 8.36 -0.90 5.98
N ILE A 131 8.20 -1.10 4.67
CA ILE A 131 9.10 -1.92 3.85
C ILE A 131 10.48 -1.26 3.69
N LYS A 132 10.51 0.05 3.46
CA LYS A 132 11.76 0.80 3.23
C LYS A 132 12.48 1.22 4.51
N GLY A 133 11.88 1.03 5.69
CA GLY A 133 12.48 1.36 6.98
C GLY A 133 12.37 2.83 7.38
N PHE A 134 11.38 3.58 6.88
CA PHE A 134 11.07 4.93 7.35
C PHE A 134 9.63 5.06 7.83
N SER A 135 9.41 5.76 8.94
CA SER A 135 8.08 6.06 9.44
C SER A 135 7.49 7.25 8.68
N VAL A 136 6.37 7.04 7.98
CA VAL A 136 5.52 8.14 7.50
C VAL A 136 4.44 8.37 8.56
N ASP A 137 4.51 9.50 9.25
CA ASP A 137 3.42 9.94 10.12
C ASP A 137 2.28 10.50 9.24
N LEU A 138 1.15 9.80 9.24
CA LEU A 138 -0.04 10.13 8.45
C LEU A 138 -1.17 10.70 9.32
N SER A 139 -0.87 11.23 10.51
CA SER A 139 -1.86 11.86 11.40
C SER A 139 -2.58 13.10 10.82
N PHE A 140 -2.34 13.46 9.55
CA PHE A 140 -2.96 14.60 8.88
C PHE A 140 -4.38 14.32 8.32
N ALA A 141 -4.85 13.07 8.32
CA ALA A 141 -6.18 12.73 7.80
C ALA A 141 -7.33 13.06 8.76
N ASP A 142 -7.04 13.44 10.02
CA ASP A 142 -8.05 13.77 11.02
C ASP A 142 -7.88 15.22 11.53
N LYS A 143 -8.21 16.20 10.68
CA LYS A 143 -8.94 17.44 11.07
C LYS A 143 -9.10 18.43 9.91
N LYS A 144 -10.32 18.98 9.86
CA LYS A 144 -10.82 20.04 8.99
C LYS A 144 -9.80 21.14 8.64
N GLY A 145 -9.70 21.41 7.32
CA GLY A 145 -9.52 22.73 6.70
C GLY A 145 -8.40 23.64 7.22
N GLY A 146 -7.31 23.76 6.45
CA GLY A 146 -6.37 24.87 6.58
C GLY A 146 -5.07 24.67 5.80
N ASN A 147 -4.87 25.49 4.77
CA ASN A 147 -3.64 25.86 4.04
C ASN A 147 -2.38 24.96 4.11
N GLU A 148 -2.00 24.51 2.91
CA GLU A 148 -0.64 24.30 2.35
C GLU A 148 0.59 24.48 3.26
N ARG A 149 1.44 23.43 3.32
CA ARG A 149 2.91 23.46 3.19
C ARG A 149 3.48 22.02 3.06
N PRO A 150 4.65 21.83 2.40
CA PRO A 150 5.11 20.53 1.93
C PRO A 150 5.71 19.65 3.03
N VAL A 151 5.69 18.34 2.78
CA VAL A 151 6.20 17.24 3.61
C VAL A 151 7.69 17.44 3.92
N THR A 152 8.04 17.52 5.20
CA THR A 152 9.42 17.36 5.67
C THR A 152 9.71 15.87 5.91
N LEU A 153 10.59 15.30 5.09
CA LEU A 153 11.30 14.05 5.39
C LEU A 153 12.10 14.24 6.69
N LEU A 154 11.83 13.42 7.71
CA LEU A 154 12.74 13.27 8.84
C LEU A 154 13.79 12.23 8.45
N GLU A 155 14.93 12.68 7.93
CA GLU A 155 16.11 11.82 7.80
C GLU A 155 16.68 11.53 9.19
N GLY A 156 16.47 10.31 9.68
CA GLY A 156 17.21 9.74 10.81
C GLY A 156 18.54 9.17 10.32
N GLY A 157 19.65 9.83 10.68
CA GLY A 157 20.92 9.78 9.95
C GLY A 157 21.95 8.72 10.35
N MET A 158 23.11 8.81 9.70
CA MET A 158 24.46 8.64 10.26
C MET A 158 25.53 8.84 9.16
N GLY A 159 26.45 9.78 9.36
CA GLY A 159 27.67 9.89 8.54
C GLY A 159 28.21 11.31 8.40
N ALA A 160 29.05 11.73 9.35
CA ALA A 160 29.79 12.98 9.30
C ALA A 160 30.81 13.00 8.15
N LEU A 161 30.90 14.11 7.40
CA LEU A 161 32.16 14.60 6.82
C LEU A 161 32.05 16.07 6.35
N THR A 162 32.62 16.94 7.17
CA THR A 162 33.42 18.14 6.85
C THR A 162 32.82 19.36 6.12
N THR A 163 33.30 20.52 6.58
CA THR A 163 32.88 21.90 6.41
C THR A 163 33.26 22.59 5.08
N SER A 164 32.29 23.34 4.51
CA SER A 164 32.35 24.72 3.95
C SER A 164 33.20 25.05 2.69
N PRO A 165 32.98 26.22 2.02
CA PRO A 165 31.73 26.87 1.56
C PRO A 165 31.84 27.45 0.10
N GLU A 166 30.75 28.10 -0.38
CA GLU A 166 30.66 29.24 -1.35
C GLU A 166 29.83 29.08 -2.65
N MET A 167 28.85 29.99 -2.77
CA MET A 167 28.32 30.75 -3.95
C MET A 167 27.91 29.98 -5.23
N ASN A 168 26.81 30.28 -5.92
CA ASN A 168 26.38 31.62 -6.36
C ASN A 168 24.94 31.60 -6.95
N THR A 169 24.30 32.77 -6.91
CA THR A 169 23.01 33.15 -7.51
C THR A 169 23.00 33.08 -9.04
N GLY A 170 21.86 32.73 -9.66
CA GLY A 170 21.67 32.84 -11.11
C GLY A 170 20.26 32.49 -11.59
N ASP A 171 19.61 33.50 -12.16
CA ASP A 171 18.24 33.62 -12.64
C ASP A 171 18.01 33.02 -14.06
N LYS A 172 16.73 32.92 -14.49
CA LYS A 172 16.17 32.90 -15.87
C LYS A 172 15.47 31.62 -16.41
N THR A 173 14.14 31.65 -16.33
CA THR A 173 13.12 31.61 -17.43
C THR A 173 13.36 30.85 -18.76
N GLY A 174 12.35 30.06 -19.17
CA GLY A 174 12.05 29.65 -20.56
C GLY A 174 11.11 28.43 -20.60
N GLU A 175 9.79 28.59 -20.56
CA GLU A 175 8.82 28.69 -21.68
C GLU A 175 8.47 27.39 -22.45
N TYR A 176 7.18 27.05 -22.35
CA TYR A 176 6.26 26.39 -23.30
C TYR A 176 6.49 24.94 -23.78
N CYS A 177 5.52 24.07 -23.44
CA CYS A 177 4.71 23.44 -24.50
C CYS A 177 3.30 23.08 -24.00
N GLN A 178 2.30 23.76 -24.56
CA GLN A 178 0.89 23.44 -24.42
C GLN A 178 0.59 22.13 -25.15
N HIS A 179 -0.04 21.17 -24.47
CA HIS A 179 -0.90 20.18 -25.13
C HIS A 179 -2.21 20.05 -24.34
N ARG A 180 -3.29 20.55 -24.96
CA ARG A 180 -4.66 20.41 -24.51
C ARG A 180 -5.09 18.95 -24.67
N HIS A 181 -5.21 18.21 -23.58
CA HIS A 181 -6.02 16.99 -23.57
C HIS A 181 -7.03 17.07 -22.42
N LYS A 182 -8.26 16.71 -22.75
CA LYS A 182 -9.50 16.90 -22.00
C LYS A 182 -9.35 16.48 -20.54
N ILE A 183 -9.58 17.43 -19.64
CA ILE A 183 -9.77 17.19 -18.21
C ILE A 183 -11.07 16.41 -18.06
N ILE A 184 -10.99 15.12 -17.74
CA ILE A 184 -12.11 14.38 -17.17
C ILE A 184 -11.96 14.55 -15.66
N HIS A 185 -12.70 15.51 -15.10
CA HIS A 185 -12.94 15.56 -13.66
C HIS A 185 -13.68 14.28 -13.28
N PHE A 186 -13.04 13.38 -12.53
CA PHE A 186 -13.78 12.56 -11.59
C PHE A 186 -13.72 13.24 -10.23
N ILE A 187 -14.79 13.98 -9.97
CA ILE A 187 -15.18 14.37 -8.62
C ILE A 187 -15.51 13.08 -7.88
N VAL A 188 -14.89 12.94 -6.72
CA VAL A 188 -15.21 11.96 -5.68
C VAL A 188 -16.71 12.06 -5.38
N CYS A 189 -17.46 11.00 -5.71
CA CYS A 189 -18.80 10.75 -5.21
C CYS A 189 -18.71 9.68 -4.13
#